data_AF-A0A0M4F6W5-F1
#
_entry.id   AF-A0A0M4F6W5-F1
#
_cell.length_a   1.000
_cell.length_b   1.000
_cell.length_c   1.000
_cell.angle_alpha   90.00
_cell.angle_beta   90.00
_cell.angle_gamma   90.00
#
_symmetry.space_group_name_H-M   'P 1'
#
loop_
_entity.id
_entity.type
_entity.pdbx_description
1 polymer ?
#
loop_
_entity_poly.entity_id
_entity_poly.type
_entity_poly.pdbx_seq_one_letter_code
_entity_poly.pdbx_strand_id
1 'polypeptide(L)' 'MTRGNQRDLARAKNQKKLAEQSMNKRSDGLSMEQRKSRDAQLMREKQKKKVEQAAAAARKD' A
#
# COMPACT_ATOMS: atom_id res chain seq x y z
N MET A 1 -16.16 -23.01 29.37
CA MET A 1 -14.87 -22.93 28.63
C MET A 1 -14.99 -22.38 27.20
N THR A 2 -16.14 -22.39 26.54
CA THR A 2 -16.31 -22.08 25.10
C THR A 2 -16.19 -20.59 24.69
N ARG A 3 -16.31 -19.62 25.62
CA ARG A 3 -16.16 -18.17 25.32
C ARG A 3 -14.83 -17.55 25.76
N GLY A 4 -14.16 -18.13 26.76
CA GLY A 4 -12.85 -17.64 27.22
C GLY A 4 -11.81 -17.72 26.10
N ASN A 5 -11.76 -18.88 25.44
CA ASN A 5 -10.86 -19.13 24.32
C ASN A 5 -11.09 -18.15 23.15
N GLN A 6 -12.35 -17.82 22.84
CA GLN A 6 -12.67 -16.85 21.79
C GLN A 6 -12.28 -15.42 22.15
N ARG A 7 -12.42 -15.04 23.42
CA ARG A 7 -12.00 -13.71 23.89
C ARG A 7 -10.48 -13.57 23.86
N ASP A 8 -9.76 -14.62 24.27
CA ASP A 8 -8.30 -14.62 24.28
C ASP A 8 -7.74 -14.61 22.84
N LEU A 9 -8.34 -15.38 21.93
CA LEU A 9 -8.04 -15.32 20.49
C LEU A 9 -8.31 -13.94 19.88
N ALA A 10 -9.43 -13.29 20.24
CA ALA A 10 -9.75 -11.96 19.76
C ALA A 10 -8.75 -10.91 20.27
N ARG A 11 -8.33 -11.00 21.54
CA ARG A 11 -7.29 -10.12 22.10
C ARG A 11 -5.95 -10.33 21.39
N ALA A 12 -5.54 -11.59 21.15
CA ALA A 12 -4.31 -11.89 20.42
C ALA A 12 -4.34 -11.36 18.98
N LYS A 13 -5.46 -11.52 18.26
CA LYS A 13 -5.66 -10.97 16.91
C LYS A 13 -5.59 -9.43 16.90
N ASN A 14 -6.21 -8.77 17.87
CA ASN A 14 -6.16 -7.31 17.97
C ASN A 14 -4.75 -6.82 18.29
N GLN A 15 -4.03 -7.47 19.21
CA GLN A 15 -2.63 -7.14 19.51
C GLN A 15 -1.73 -7.30 18.27
N LYS A 16 -1.90 -8.39 17.51
CA LYS A 16 -1.19 -8.61 16.26
C LYS A 16 -1.49 -7.51 15.22
N LYS A 17 -2.77 -7.15 15.04
CA LYS A 17 -3.19 -6.08 14.13
C LYS A 17 -2.59 -4.72 14.53
N LEU A 18 -2.54 -4.41 15.83
CA LEU A 18 -1.92 -3.19 16.35
C LEU A 18 -0.40 -3.17 16.10
N ALA A 19 0.28 -4.31 16.28
CA ALA A 19 1.71 -4.45 15.99
C ALA A 19 2.00 -4.34 14.48
N GLU A 20 1.18 -4.92 13.63
CA GLU A 20 1.30 -4.76 12.16
C GLU A 20 1.05 -3.29 11.75
N GLN A 21 0.06 -2.63 12.37
CA GLN A 21 -0.19 -1.21 12.13
C GLN A 21 0.97 -0.33 12.59
N SER A 22 1.65 -0.65 13.70
CA SER A 22 2.81 0.13 14.14
C SER A 22 4.03 -0.07 13.25
N MET A 23 4.28 -1.30 12.78
CA MET A 23 5.38 -1.60 11.85
C MET A 23 5.16 -1.00 10.47
N ASN A 24 3.90 -0.95 10.00
CA ASN A 24 3.58 -0.43 8.67
C ASN A 24 3.27 1.08 8.67
N LYS A 25 3.52 1.79 9.78
CA LYS A 25 3.53 3.26 9.80
C LYS A 25 4.75 3.75 9.04
N ARG A 26 4.54 3.96 7.74
CA ARG A 26 5.43 4.71 6.84
C ARG A 26 5.90 6.01 7.52
N SER A 27 7.18 6.03 7.92
CA SER A 27 7.87 7.11 8.64
C SER A 27 8.31 8.25 7.73
N ASP A 28 7.77 8.30 6.51
CA ASP A 28 8.13 9.20 5.42
C ASP A 28 7.95 10.70 5.76
N GLY A 29 7.37 11.04 6.91
CA GLY A 29 7.05 12.41 7.32
C GLY A 29 5.99 13.11 6.45
N LEU A 30 5.53 12.47 5.37
CA LEU A 30 4.59 13.06 4.42
C LEU A 30 3.16 13.09 4.96
N SER A 31 2.48 14.21 4.73
CA SER A 31 1.05 14.34 4.96
C SER A 31 0.25 13.43 4.00
N MET A 32 -1.01 13.14 4.33
CA MET A 32 -1.88 12.32 3.48
C MET A 32 -2.03 12.88 2.06
N GLU A 33 -2.06 14.19 1.93
CA GLU A 33 -2.19 14.88 0.64
C GLU A 33 -0.91 14.77 -0.19
N GLN A 34 0.26 14.94 0.43
CA GLN A 34 1.55 14.75 -0.24
C GLN A 34 1.76 13.30 -0.69
N ARG A 35 1.25 12.32 0.07
CA ARG A 35 1.26 10.91 -0.37
C ARG A 35 0.39 10.71 -1.59
N LYS A 36 -0.83 11.24 -1.59
CA LYS A 36 -1.74 11.17 -2.74
C LYS A 36 -1.13 11.83 -3.98
N SER A 37 -0.48 12.98 -3.83
CA SER A 37 0.16 13.66 -4.97
C SER A 37 1.34 12.85 -5.52
N ARG A 38 2.19 12.29 -4.65
CA ARG A 38 3.30 11.39 -5.04
C ARG A 38 2.78 10.15 -5.78
N ASP A 39 1.79 9.48 -5.22
CA ASP A 39 1.22 8.27 -5.83
C ASP A 39 0.57 8.60 -7.19
N ALA A 40 -0.11 9.74 -7.31
CA ALA A 40 -0.68 10.21 -8.58
C ALA A 40 0.38 10.57 -9.62
N GLN A 41 1.53 11.13 -9.23
CA GLN A 41 2.65 11.40 -10.13
C GLN A 41 3.25 10.09 -10.65
N LEU A 42 3.54 9.14 -9.75
CA LEU A 42 4.06 7.83 -10.13
C LEU A 42 3.11 7.07 -11.07
N MET A 43 1.80 7.17 -10.88
CA MET A 43 0.82 6.56 -11.79
C MET A 43 0.83 7.21 -13.17
N ARG A 44 0.90 8.55 -13.24
CA ARG A 44 1.01 9.27 -14.52
C ARG A 44 2.29 8.90 -15.27
N GLU A 45 3.42 8.82 -14.57
CA GLU A 45 4.70 8.39 -15.16
C GLU A 45 4.64 6.95 -15.67
N LYS A 46 4.06 6.03 -14.89
CA LYS A 46 3.87 4.64 -15.33
C LYS A 46 3.01 4.55 -16.58
N GLN A 47 1.94 5.33 -16.66
CA GLN A 47 1.08 5.38 -17.84
C GLN A 47 1.84 5.91 -19.05
N LYS A 48 2.55 7.04 -18.92
CA LYS A 48 3.40 7.59 -19.99
C LYS A 48 4.42 6.58 -20.48
N LYS A 49 5.16 5.95 -19.56
CA LYS A 49 6.16 4.93 -19.90
C LYS A 49 5.54 3.73 -20.62
N LYS A 50 4.35 3.29 -20.22
CA LYS A 50 3.63 2.22 -20.94
C LYS A 50 3.25 2.63 -22.36
N VAL A 51 2.76 3.86 -22.55
CA VAL A 51 2.43 4.38 -23.89
C VAL A 51 3.68 4.50 -24.75
N GLU A 52 4.77 5.04 -24.21
CA GLU A 52 6.07 5.15 -24.91
C GLU A 52 6.62 3.77 -25.29
N GLN A 53 6.54 2.78 -24.40
CA GLN A 53 6.95 1.41 -24.70
C GLN A 53 6.08 0.77 -25.79
N ALA A 54 4.76 0.98 -25.74
CA ALA A 54 3.85 0.48 -26.76
C ALA A 54 4.13 1.16 -28.13
N ALA A 55 4.36 2.47 -28.15
CA ALA A 55 4.71 3.21 -29.35
C ALA A 55 6.09 2.80 -29.91
N ALA A 56 7.06 2.52 -29.03
CA ALA A 56 8.38 2.04 -29.44
C ALA A 56 8.34 0.60 -29.99
N ALA A 57 7.47 -0.26 -29.44
CA ALA A 57 7.23 -1.59 -29.98
C ALA A 57 6.56 -1.52 -31.36
N ALA A 58 5.51 -0.72 -31.52
CA ALA A 58 4.81 -0.53 -32.79
C ALA A 58 5.65 0.14 -33.90
N ARG A 59 6.78 0.79 -33.56
CA ARG A 59 7.73 1.35 -34.53
C ARG A 59 8.83 0.37 -34.96
N LYS A 60 8.94 -0.77 -34.28
CA LYS A 60 9.95 -1.80 -34.57
C LYS A 60 9.42 -2.96 -35.41
N ASP A 61 8.10 -3.05 -35.58
CA ASP A 61 7.40 -3.95 -36.50
C ASP A 61 7.14 -3.23 -37.85
#